data_AF-A0A653YR85-F1
#
_entry.id   AF-A0A653YR85-F1
#
_cell.length_a   1.000
_cell.length_b   1.000
_cell.length_c   1.000
_cell.angle_alpha   90.00
_cell.angle_beta   90.00
_cell.angle_gamma   90.00
#
_symmetry.space_group_name_H-M   'P 1'
#
loop_
_entity.id
_entity.type
_entity.pdbx_description
1 polymer ?
#
loop_
_entity_poly.entity_id
_entity_poly.type
_entity_poly.pdbx_seq_one_letter_code
_entity_poly.pdbx_strand_id
1 'polypeptide(L)'
;MSNIIQLTVEPHVETYITTAFGKQLELSDNNQITVLLKNLMEPFSKVDPGKMRPSKKYSLGGFINIFVSDYLLKKHGGYISDENIKSFSKSVDLIIKQNMYSWCHAHNRPDEYVDYNIKRFLDFYGFSEDDLSFDNCKRWYYRERERMAKRKGEVKQGLLTIPLQLSVLEVKQEMQMVMF
;
A
#
# COMPACT_ATOMS: atom_id res chain seq x y z
N MET A 1 10.98 -14.41 -21.18
CA MET A 1 10.63 -15.43 -20.18
C MET A 1 10.09 -14.72 -18.95
N SER A 2 9.45 -15.44 -18.04
CA SER A 2 8.95 -14.87 -16.80
C SER A 2 9.54 -15.59 -15.61
N ASN A 3 9.91 -14.82 -14.60
CA ASN A 3 10.55 -15.33 -13.39
C ASN A 3 9.54 -15.26 -12.26
N ILE A 4 9.51 -16.31 -11.43
CA ILE A 4 8.69 -16.34 -10.23
C ILE A 4 9.62 -16.14 -9.03
N ILE A 5 9.36 -15.09 -8.27
CA ILE A 5 10.03 -14.81 -7.00
C ILE A 5 9.05 -15.18 -5.88
N GLN A 6 9.48 -16.08 -5.01
CA GLN A 6 8.72 -16.41 -3.80
C GLN A 6 9.20 -15.52 -2.66
N LEU A 7 8.30 -14.72 -2.09
CA LEU A 7 8.58 -13.83 -0.97
C LEU A 7 7.89 -14.35 0.29
N THR A 8 8.61 -14.37 1.41
CA THR A 8 7.99 -14.69 2.70
C THR A 8 7.34 -13.45 3.31
N VAL A 9 6.15 -13.60 3.88
CA VAL A 9 5.35 -12.52 4.48
C VAL A 9 4.64 -13.04 5.73
N GLU A 10 4.03 -12.14 6.50
CA GLU A 10 3.16 -12.55 7.61
C GLU A 10 1.90 -13.25 7.07
N PRO A 11 1.30 -14.23 7.78
CA PRO A 11 0.21 -15.05 7.24
C PRO A 11 -1.02 -14.23 6.83
N HIS A 12 -1.44 -13.25 7.64
CA HIS A 12 -2.56 -12.37 7.27
C HIS A 12 -2.24 -11.51 6.04
N VAL A 13 -0.97 -11.18 5.77
CA VAL A 13 -0.57 -10.46 4.56
C VAL A 13 -0.71 -11.36 3.33
N GLU A 14 -0.33 -12.63 3.44
CA GLU A 14 -0.57 -13.62 2.37
C GLU A 14 -2.06 -13.74 2.06
N THR A 15 -2.90 -13.93 3.08
CA THR A 15 -4.35 -14.04 2.94
C THR A 15 -4.92 -12.80 2.25
N TYR A 16 -4.52 -11.62 2.70
CA TYR A 16 -4.98 -10.37 2.12
C TYR A 16 -4.58 -10.23 0.65
N ILE A 17 -3.30 -10.47 0.31
CA ILE A 17 -2.80 -10.35 -1.06
C ILE A 17 -3.48 -11.37 -1.97
N THR A 18 -3.65 -12.60 -1.49
CA THR A 18 -4.28 -13.68 -2.26
C THR A 18 -5.74 -13.39 -2.55
N THR A 19 -6.48 -12.86 -1.57
CA THR A 19 -7.90 -12.53 -1.75
C THR A 19 -8.10 -11.27 -2.60
N ALA A 20 -7.26 -10.25 -2.44
CA ALA A 20 -7.42 -8.97 -3.14
C ALA A 20 -6.86 -8.97 -4.56
N PHE A 21 -5.76 -9.69 -4.81
CA PHE A 21 -5.01 -9.64 -6.08
C PHE A 21 -4.84 -11.01 -6.75
N GLY A 22 -5.27 -12.09 -6.10
CA GLY A 22 -5.12 -13.45 -6.58
C GLY A 22 -3.84 -14.14 -6.08
N LYS A 23 -3.72 -15.44 -6.37
CA LYS A 23 -2.62 -16.31 -5.90
C LYS A 23 -1.23 -15.94 -6.45
N GLN A 24 -1.19 -15.22 -7.56
CA GLN A 24 0.04 -14.81 -8.22
C GLN A 24 -0.03 -13.31 -8.47
N LEU A 25 0.90 -12.59 -7.84
CA LEU A 25 0.97 -11.15 -7.95
C LEU A 25 1.83 -10.77 -9.15
N GLU A 26 1.25 -10.16 -10.18
CA GLU A 26 2.00 -9.64 -11.30
C GLU A 26 2.55 -8.24 -10.99
N LEU A 27 3.87 -8.04 -11.11
CA LEU A 27 4.48 -6.73 -10.91
C LEU A 27 4.02 -5.72 -11.97
N SER A 28 3.10 -4.83 -11.58
CA SER A 28 2.60 -3.73 -12.40
C SER A 28 2.83 -2.38 -11.71
N ASP A 29 2.66 -1.28 -12.43
CA ASP A 29 2.62 0.08 -11.85
C ASP A 29 1.21 0.49 -11.41
N ASN A 30 0.21 -0.34 -11.69
CA ASN A 30 -1.20 -0.05 -11.45
C ASN A 30 -1.65 -0.41 -10.02
N ASN A 31 -0.82 -1.12 -9.27
CA ASN A 31 -1.14 -1.60 -7.92
C ASN A 31 -0.14 -1.03 -6.89
N GLN A 32 -0.66 -0.45 -5.83
CA GLN A 32 0.16 0.11 -4.74
C GLN A 32 1.11 -0.91 -4.12
N ILE A 33 0.69 -2.18 -4.01
CA ILE A 33 1.49 -3.26 -3.40
C ILE A 33 2.68 -3.59 -4.30
N THR A 34 2.47 -3.64 -5.61
CA THR A 34 3.53 -3.95 -6.57
C THR A 34 4.49 -2.77 -6.71
N VAL A 35 4.00 -1.53 -6.61
CA VAL A 35 4.85 -0.33 -6.56
C VAL A 35 5.73 -0.33 -5.30
N LEU A 36 5.15 -0.67 -4.13
CA LEU A 36 5.91 -0.86 -2.89
C LEU A 36 7.02 -1.92 -3.06
N LEU A 37 6.69 -3.06 -3.67
CA LEU A 37 7.68 -4.11 -3.95
C LEU A 37 8.79 -3.61 -4.87
N LYS A 38 8.46 -2.91 -5.97
CA LYS A 38 9.46 -2.37 -6.91
C LYS A 38 10.47 -1.45 -6.23
N ASN A 39 10.02 -0.69 -5.23
CA ASN A 39 10.89 0.24 -4.49
C ASN A 39 11.79 -0.47 -3.48
N LEU A 40 11.46 -1.69 -3.08
CA LEU A 40 12.22 -2.51 -2.12
C LEU A 40 13.15 -3.52 -2.80
N MET A 41 12.97 -3.73 -4.10
CA MET A 41 13.83 -4.59 -4.92
C MET A 41 15.16 -3.91 -5.20
N GLU A 42 16.23 -4.68 -5.05
CA GLU A 42 17.60 -4.26 -5.27
C GLU A 42 18.23 -5.06 -6.42
N PRO A 43 19.10 -4.41 -7.23
CA PRO A 43 19.89 -5.09 -8.26
C PRO A 43 20.80 -6.15 -7.63
N PHE A 44 20.92 -7.30 -8.31
CA PHE A 44 21.84 -8.34 -7.88
C PHE A 44 23.28 -7.82 -7.88
N SER A 45 23.92 -7.82 -6.72
CA SER A 45 25.35 -7.47 -6.62
C SER A 45 26.20 -8.61 -7.18
N LYS A 46 27.11 -8.28 -8.11
CA LYS A 46 28.09 -9.26 -8.63
C LYS A 46 29.20 -9.59 -7.65
N VAL A 47 29.37 -8.75 -6.63
CA VAL A 47 30.50 -8.79 -5.69
C VAL A 47 30.17 -9.63 -4.46
N ASP A 48 28.90 -9.67 -4.05
CA ASP A 48 28.43 -10.42 -2.88
C ASP A 48 27.67 -11.69 -3.30
N PRO A 49 28.25 -12.90 -3.14
CA PRO A 49 27.56 -14.16 -3.43
C PRO A 49 26.27 -14.34 -2.61
N GLY A 50 26.22 -13.73 -1.41
CA GLY A 50 25.04 -13.73 -0.55
C GLY A 50 23.87 -12.90 -1.07
N LYS A 51 24.13 -11.91 -1.94
CA LYS A 51 23.09 -11.11 -2.62
C LYS A 51 22.66 -11.71 -3.96
N MET A 52 23.44 -12.66 -4.50
CA MET A 52 23.05 -13.45 -5.66
C MET A 52 22.13 -14.62 -5.32
N ARG A 53 22.19 -15.15 -4.09
CA ARG A 53 21.38 -16.27 -3.65
C ARG A 53 20.35 -15.79 -2.62
N PRO A 54 19.04 -15.91 -2.88
CA PRO A 54 18.03 -15.57 -1.88
C PRO A 54 18.28 -16.39 -0.61
N SER A 55 18.64 -15.71 0.49
CA SER A 55 18.87 -16.38 1.77
C SER A 55 17.54 -16.82 2.35
N LYS A 56 17.24 -18.13 2.31
CA LYS A 56 16.06 -18.76 2.92
C LYS A 56 16.00 -18.65 4.46
N LYS A 57 16.83 -17.83 5.11
CA LYS A 57 17.03 -17.87 6.57
C LYS A 57 15.94 -17.15 7.35
N TYR A 58 15.20 -16.24 6.72
CA TYR A 58 14.14 -15.49 7.37
C TYR A 58 12.79 -15.92 6.82
N SER A 59 11.92 -16.51 7.66
CA SER A 59 10.55 -16.86 7.29
C SER A 59 9.58 -16.24 8.29
N LEU A 60 8.54 -15.61 7.76
CA LEU A 60 7.47 -14.95 8.52
C LEU A 60 6.21 -15.82 8.62
N GLY A 61 6.23 -17.06 8.10
CA GLY A 61 5.13 -18.01 8.17
C GLY A 61 4.30 -18.11 6.88
N GLY A 62 4.11 -17.00 6.16
CA GLY A 62 3.40 -16.95 4.88
C GLY A 62 4.31 -16.80 3.67
N PHE A 63 3.76 -17.06 2.47
CA PHE A 63 4.45 -16.94 1.19
C PHE A 63 3.57 -16.36 0.09
N ILE A 64 4.12 -15.43 -0.68
CA ILE A 64 3.49 -14.92 -1.90
C ILE A 64 4.35 -15.21 -3.13
N ASN A 65 3.70 -15.53 -4.24
CA ASN A 65 4.36 -15.74 -5.53
C ASN A 65 4.24 -14.48 -6.37
N ILE A 66 5.38 -13.91 -6.74
CA ILE A 66 5.46 -12.67 -7.50
C ILE A 66 5.99 -13.00 -8.90
N PHE A 67 5.21 -12.63 -9.92
CA PHE A 67 5.59 -12.77 -11.31
C PHE A 67 6.34 -11.52 -11.79
N VAL A 68 7.56 -11.72 -12.27
CA VAL A 68 8.47 -10.64 -12.70
C VAL A 68 8.89 -10.88 -14.14
N SER A 69 8.66 -9.88 -15.00
CA SER A 69 9.17 -9.91 -16.37
C SER A 69 10.68 -9.70 -16.40
N ASP A 70 11.36 -10.27 -17.40
CA ASP A 70 12.82 -10.12 -17.56
C ASP A 70 13.26 -8.65 -17.62
N TYR A 71 12.42 -7.77 -18.19
CA TYR A 71 12.68 -6.34 -18.24
C TYR A 71 12.69 -5.71 -16.83
N LEU A 72 11.67 -6.01 -16.01
CA LEU A 72 11.59 -5.49 -14.65
C LEU A 72 12.72 -6.02 -13.77
N LEU A 73 13.08 -7.30 -13.93
CA LEU A 73 14.20 -7.92 -13.21
C LEU A 73 15.54 -7.24 -13.56
N LYS A 74 15.74 -6.85 -14.82
CA LYS A 74 16.94 -6.10 -15.24
C LYS A 74 16.96 -4.67 -14.71
N LYS A 75 15.80 -4.00 -14.64
CA LYS A 75 15.68 -2.60 -14.25
C LYS A 75 15.76 -2.40 -12.73
N HIS A 76 15.02 -3.21 -11.97
CA HIS A 76 14.86 -3.07 -10.52
C HIS A 76 15.65 -4.12 -9.74
N GLY A 77 16.16 -5.17 -10.40
CA GLY A 77 16.75 -6.31 -9.73
C GLY A 77 15.72 -7.33 -9.29
N GLY A 78 16.18 -8.27 -8.45
CA GLY A 78 15.34 -9.36 -7.91
C GLY A 78 15.73 -9.76 -6.49
N TYR A 79 16.65 -9.03 -5.86
CA TYR A 79 17.06 -9.25 -4.48
C TYR A 79 16.21 -8.37 -3.56
N ILE A 80 15.79 -8.91 -2.42
CA ILE A 80 15.10 -8.16 -1.36
C ILE A 80 15.76 -8.57 -0.04
N SER A 81 16.23 -7.59 0.73
CA SER A 81 16.84 -7.83 2.03
C SER A 81 15.81 -8.26 3.08
N ASP A 82 16.23 -8.99 4.11
CA ASP A 82 15.34 -9.42 5.20
C ASP A 82 14.65 -8.23 5.91
N GLU A 83 15.35 -7.09 6.03
CA GLU A 83 14.79 -5.86 6.59
C GLU A 83 13.71 -5.25 5.69
N ASN A 84 13.92 -5.27 4.38
CA ASN A 84 12.93 -4.83 3.40
C ASN A 84 11.71 -5.75 3.40
N ILE A 85 11.89 -7.07 3.58
CA ILE A 85 10.79 -8.04 3.71
C ILE A 85 9.92 -7.73 4.93
N LYS A 86 10.53 -7.46 6.08
CA LYS A 86 9.79 -7.04 7.30
C LYS A 86 9.06 -5.72 7.08
N SER A 87 9.74 -4.75 6.47
CA SER A 87 9.18 -3.43 6.21
C SER A 87 8.02 -3.49 5.22
N PHE A 88 8.12 -4.37 4.21
CA PHE A 88 7.03 -4.67 3.29
C PHE A 88 5.82 -5.24 4.04
N SER A 89 6.01 -6.31 4.81
CA SER A 89 4.92 -6.96 5.55
C SER A 89 4.20 -5.98 6.48
N LYS A 90 4.95 -5.17 7.24
CA LYS A 90 4.39 -4.10 8.08
C LYS A 90 3.63 -3.03 7.30
N SER A 91 4.13 -2.66 6.12
CA SER A 91 3.46 -1.69 5.26
C SER A 91 2.12 -2.23 4.75
N VAL A 92 2.09 -3.52 4.38
CA VAL A 92 0.84 -4.16 3.93
C VAL A 92 -0.13 -4.34 5.10
N ASP A 93 0.33 -4.73 6.29
CA ASP A 93 -0.49 -4.75 7.51
C ASP A 93 -1.15 -3.38 7.78
N LEU A 94 -0.40 -2.29 7.63
CA LEU A 94 -0.95 -0.94 7.75
C LEU A 94 -2.02 -0.65 6.69
N ILE A 95 -1.80 -1.07 5.44
CA ILE A 95 -2.79 -0.95 4.36
C ILE A 95 -4.07 -1.73 4.69
N ILE A 96 -3.95 -2.95 5.21
CA ILE A 96 -5.10 -3.78 5.64
C ILE A 96 -5.92 -3.01 6.68
N LYS A 97 -5.24 -2.45 7.69
CA LYS A 97 -5.88 -1.68 8.75
C LYS A 97 -6.53 -0.39 8.25
N GLN A 98 -5.90 0.31 7.30
CA GLN A 98 -6.49 1.50 6.65
C GLN A 98 -7.72 1.15 5.80
N ASN A 99 -7.70 0.00 5.12
CA ASN A 99 -8.84 -0.50 4.36
C ASN A 99 -9.98 -0.91 5.30
N MET A 100 -9.68 -1.54 6.43
CA MET A 100 -10.66 -1.83 7.48
C MET A 100 -11.29 -0.54 8.03
N TYR A 101 -10.49 0.50 8.28
CA TYR A 101 -11.00 1.80 8.71
C TYR A 101 -11.96 2.38 7.67
N SER A 102 -11.54 2.42 6.40
CA SER A 102 -12.37 2.89 5.29
C SER A 102 -13.66 2.08 5.15
N TRP A 103 -13.58 0.76 5.31
CA TRP A 103 -14.74 -0.15 5.28
C TRP A 103 -15.78 0.19 6.36
N CYS A 104 -15.33 0.48 7.58
CA CYS A 104 -16.21 0.88 8.67
C CYS A 104 -16.91 2.22 8.40
N HIS A 105 -16.29 3.11 7.62
CA HIS A 105 -16.82 4.43 7.29
C HIS A 105 -17.54 4.52 5.94
N ALA A 106 -17.49 3.49 5.09
CA ALA A 106 -18.00 3.54 3.72
C ALA A 106 -19.52 3.83 3.59
N HIS A 107 -20.30 3.58 4.65
CA HIS A 107 -21.76 3.69 4.62
C HIS A 107 -22.32 4.89 5.40
N ASN A 108 -21.49 5.81 5.93
CA ASN A 108 -21.92 6.91 6.82
C ASN A 108 -22.91 6.45 7.93
N ARG A 109 -22.80 5.18 8.35
CA ARG A 109 -23.68 4.60 9.35
C ARG A 109 -23.22 5.02 10.75
N PRO A 110 -24.15 5.10 11.72
CA PRO A 110 -23.81 5.43 13.09
C PRO A 110 -22.77 4.45 13.66
N ASP A 111 -21.93 4.96 14.56
CA ASP A 111 -20.78 4.27 15.19
C ASP A 111 -21.15 2.96 15.93
N GLU A 112 -22.45 2.73 16.17
CA GLU A 112 -22.98 1.54 16.85
C GLU A 112 -22.68 0.23 16.10
N TYR A 113 -22.35 0.29 14.81
CA TYR A 113 -22.08 -0.89 13.98
C TYR A 113 -20.59 -1.16 13.72
N VAL A 114 -19.67 -0.43 14.36
CA VAL A 114 -18.22 -0.58 14.13
C VAL A 114 -17.75 -2.01 14.40
N ASP A 115 -18.08 -2.57 15.56
CA ASP A 115 -17.68 -3.94 15.93
C ASP A 115 -18.18 -4.98 14.91
N TYR A 116 -19.43 -4.84 14.48
CA TYR A 116 -20.02 -5.70 13.46
C TYR A 116 -19.32 -5.56 12.10
N ASN A 117 -18.98 -4.34 11.70
CA ASN A 117 -18.27 -4.07 10.45
C ASN A 117 -16.84 -4.59 10.46
N ILE A 118 -16.14 -4.52 11.60
CA ILE A 118 -14.81 -5.11 11.76
C ILE A 118 -14.90 -6.63 11.63
N LYS A 119 -15.84 -7.30 12.31
CA LYS A 119 -16.03 -8.75 12.15
C LYS A 119 -16.31 -9.13 10.70
N ARG A 120 -17.24 -8.42 10.05
CA ARG A 120 -17.57 -8.66 8.63
C ARG A 120 -16.37 -8.43 7.70
N PHE A 121 -15.50 -7.47 8.02
CA PHE A 121 -14.26 -7.26 7.27
C PHE A 121 -13.31 -8.44 7.44
N LEU A 122 -13.12 -8.93 8.66
CA LEU A 122 -12.27 -10.11 8.93
C LEU A 122 -12.81 -11.36 8.22
N ASP A 123 -14.13 -11.58 8.29
CA ASP A 123 -14.82 -12.69 7.63
C ASP A 123 -14.71 -12.61 6.11
N PHE A 124 -14.83 -11.41 5.53
CA PHE A 124 -14.73 -11.20 4.08
C PHE A 124 -13.36 -11.59 3.52
N TYR A 125 -12.29 -11.24 4.23
CA TYR A 125 -10.93 -11.61 3.83
C TYR A 125 -10.53 -13.02 4.28
N GLY A 126 -11.29 -13.63 5.19
CA GLY A 126 -11.00 -14.96 5.73
C GLY A 126 -9.80 -14.97 6.67
N PHE A 127 -9.60 -13.92 7.46
CA PHE A 127 -8.49 -13.89 8.43
C PHE A 127 -8.75 -14.85 9.60
N SER A 128 -7.72 -15.59 10.00
CA SER A 128 -7.75 -16.38 11.23
C SER A 128 -7.65 -15.48 12.46
N GLU A 129 -8.30 -15.88 13.56
CA GLU A 129 -8.22 -15.19 14.85
C GLU A 129 -6.79 -15.18 15.42
N ASP A 130 -6.00 -16.21 15.10
CA ASP A 130 -4.60 -16.33 15.48
C ASP A 130 -3.70 -15.32 14.75
N ASP A 131 -4.01 -15.02 13.48
CA ASP A 131 -3.18 -14.15 12.64
C ASP A 131 -3.52 -12.67 12.84
N LEU A 132 -4.81 -12.34 12.89
CA LEU A 132 -5.32 -10.99 13.03
C LEU A 132 -6.59 -10.97 13.89
N SER A 133 -6.40 -10.86 15.20
CA SER A 133 -7.50 -10.90 16.16
C SER A 133 -8.40 -9.66 16.08
N PHE A 134 -9.69 -9.89 16.33
CA PHE A 134 -10.72 -8.85 16.41
C PHE A 134 -10.34 -7.75 17.41
N ASP A 135 -9.83 -8.12 18.59
CA ASP A 135 -9.44 -7.17 19.63
C ASP A 135 -8.30 -6.25 19.20
N ASN A 136 -7.32 -6.79 18.46
CA ASN A 136 -6.21 -5.99 17.93
C ASN A 136 -6.70 -4.98 16.88
N CYS A 137 -7.57 -5.42 15.97
CA CYS A 137 -8.23 -4.55 14.99
C CYS A 137 -9.06 -3.45 15.65
N LYS A 138 -9.89 -3.81 16.63
CA LYS A 138 -10.73 -2.87 17.39
C LYS A 138 -9.89 -1.82 18.12
N ARG A 139 -8.83 -2.24 18.81
CA ARG A 139 -7.89 -1.32 19.49
C ARG A 139 -7.22 -0.38 18.50
N TRP A 140 -6.77 -0.88 17.35
CA TRP A 140 -6.14 -0.06 16.32
C TRP A 140 -7.14 0.95 15.75
N TYR A 141 -8.37 0.53 15.45
CA TYR A 141 -9.43 1.38 14.92
C TYR A 141 -9.71 2.60 15.82
N TYR A 142 -9.93 2.38 17.11
CA TYR A 142 -10.23 3.49 18.04
C TYR A 142 -9.05 4.46 18.18
N ARG A 143 -7.81 3.96 18.19
CA ARG A 143 -6.62 4.81 18.17
C ARG A 143 -6.53 5.66 16.91
N GLU A 144 -6.84 5.07 15.74
CA GLU A 144 -6.80 5.80 14.47
C GLU A 144 -7.92 6.85 14.41
N ARG A 145 -9.11 6.53 14.92
CA ARG A 145 -10.23 7.47 15.04
C ARG A 145 -9.84 8.70 15.89
N GLU A 146 -9.17 8.49 17.03
CA GLU A 146 -8.66 9.58 17.86
C GLU A 146 -7.61 10.44 17.14
N ARG A 147 -6.68 9.81 16.41
CA ARG A 147 -5.68 10.54 15.59
C ARG A 147 -6.34 11.42 14.54
N MET A 148 -7.36 10.91 13.86
CA MET A 148 -8.10 11.66 12.84
C MET A 148 -8.93 12.80 13.45
N ALA A 149 -9.54 12.59 14.62
CA ALA A 149 -10.23 13.65 15.36
C ALA A 149 -9.27 14.78 15.77
N LYS A 150 -8.08 14.44 16.28
CA LYS A 150 -7.02 15.42 16.62
C LYS A 150 -6.57 16.22 15.40
N ARG A 151 -6.26 15.55 14.28
CA ARG A 151 -5.88 16.21 13.02
C ARG A 151 -6.95 17.18 12.51
N LYS A 152 -8.23 16.80 12.58
CA LYS A 152 -9.34 17.70 12.20
C LYS A 152 -9.47 18.92 13.13
N GLY A 153 -9.13 18.76 14.42
CA GLY A 153 -9.08 19.88 15.36
C GLY A 153 -7.95 20.86 15.05
N GLU A 154 -6.77 20.35 14.68
CA GLU A 154 -5.57 21.14 14.38
C GLU A 154 -5.65 21.88 13.04
N VAL A 155 -6.24 21.27 12.00
CA VAL A 155 -6.34 21.86 10.65
C VAL A 155 -7.22 23.13 10.62
N LYS A 156 -8.09 23.35 11.61
CA LYS A 156 -8.91 24.58 11.68
C LYS A 156 -8.10 25.86 11.92
N GLN A 157 -6.82 25.78 12.28
CA GLN A 157 -5.98 26.95 12.56
C GLN A 157 -4.99 27.32 11.43
N GLY A 158 -4.87 26.51 10.39
CA GLY A 158 -3.96 26.77 9.27
C GLY A 158 -4.72 26.97 7.96
N LEU A 159 -5.13 28.20 7.66
CA LEU A 159 -5.45 28.61 6.29
C LEU A 159 -4.19 28.43 5.43
N LEU A 160 -4.01 27.26 4.84
CA LEU A 160 -3.06 27.05 3.75
C LEU A 160 -3.66 27.71 2.50
N THR A 161 -3.60 29.05 2.44
CA THR A 161 -3.68 29.77 1.18
C THR A 161 -2.45 29.36 0.37
N ILE A 162 -2.62 28.42 -0.56
CA ILE A 162 -1.68 28.24 -1.65
C ILE A 162 -1.84 29.50 -2.51
N PRO A 163 -0.84 30.41 -2.59
CA PRO A 163 -0.92 31.52 -3.52
C PRO A 163 -0.84 30.94 -4.92
N LEU A 164 -2.00 30.77 -5.57
CA LEU A 164 -2.05 30.59 -7.01
C LEU A 164 -1.55 31.90 -7.61
N GLN A 165 -0.27 31.95 -7.99
CA GLN A 165 0.24 32.95 -8.92
C GLN A 165 -0.42 32.68 -10.27
N LEU A 166 -1.66 33.16 -10.42
CA LEU A 166 -2.29 33.34 -11.72
C LEU A 166 -1.51 34.47 -12.40
N SER A 167 -0.48 34.11 -13.17
CA SER A 167 0.10 35.03 -14.14
C SER A 167 -1.01 35.34 -15.14
N VAL A 168 -1.61 36.51 -15.01
CA VAL A 168 -2.53 37.06 -16.00
C VAL A 168 -1.71 37.22 -17.27
N LEU A 169 -1.88 36.31 -18.22
CA LEU A 169 -1.44 36.50 -19.60
C LEU A 169 -2.32 37.63 -20.15
N GLU A 170 -1.79 38.85 -20.15
CA GLU A 170 -2.37 39.97 -20.89
C GLU A 170 -2.41 39.57 -22.37
N VAL A 171 -3.58 39.12 -22.83
CA VAL A 171 -3.86 38.97 -24.25
C VAL A 171 -3.96 40.39 -24.81
N LYS A 172 -2.85 40.88 -25.39
CA LYS A 172 -2.87 42.07 -26.26
C LYS A 172 -3.81 41.77 -27.44
N GLN A 173 -5.03 42.29 -27.37
CA GLN A 173 -5.90 42.40 -28.53
C GLN A 173 -5.33 43.48 -29.45
N GLU A 174 -4.56 43.07 -30.46
CA GLU A 174 -4.33 43.90 -31.63
C GLU A 174 -5.60 43.86 -32.50
N MET A 175 -6.46 44.87 -32.35
CA MET A 175 -7.50 45.18 -33.33
C MET A 175 -6.83 45.67 -34.62
N GLN A 176 -6.63 44.78 -35.59
CA GLN A 176 -6.50 45.20 -36.98
C GLN A 176 -7.90 45.38 -37.57
N MET A 177 -8.33 46.63 -37.72
CA MET A 177 -9.44 46.97 -38.61
C MET A 177 -9.01 46.68 -40.05
N VAL A 178 -9.61 45.66 -40.67
CA VAL A 178 -9.62 45.52 -42.13
C VAL A 178 -10.99 46.01 -42.60
N MET A 179 -10.98 47.18 -43.24
CA MET A 179 -12.07 47.67 -44.06
C MET A 179 -12.33 46.69 -45.21
N PHE A 180 -13.58 46.29 -45.42
CA PHE A 180 -14.26 46.25 -46.73
C PHE A 180 -15.76 46.17 -46.51
#